data_AF-A0A178Z6R0-F1
#
_entry.id   AF-A0A178Z6R0-F1
#
_cell.length_a   1.000
_cell.length_b   1.000
_cell.length_c   1.000
_cell.angle_alpha   90.00
_cell.angle_beta   90.00
_cell.angle_gamma   90.00
#
_symmetry.space_group_name_H-M   'P 1'
#
loop_
_entity.id
_entity.type
_entity.pdbx_description
1 polymer ?
#
loop_
_entity_poly.entity_id
_entity_poly.type
_entity_poly.pdbx_seq_one_letter_code
_entity_poly.pdbx_strand_id
1 'polypeptide(L)'
;MGVVKLLVSALIASSLCSANPHALEERQVYALVGDGFEQATTTLGSYYNYWKKLPNGTFDLTRSDRSPVTTPKVLPMMGDRSSIKIEPNRTGLVIIDMQNYFLHPDLSPGAKNGRGAVQPTVNMINGFRKHGMKVLWVNWGLTEYDLLTIPPAFKSGFSGGSDLANETFGSDMGTIKENGTTIEVGRLLMRGSWNAEPYGVLETMKNEGLAAGTDMLFNKNRLSGLWGPQTPFGIWLQENELSTLFFGGVNADQCVWSTLVDAYFKGYDVVYVDDISQTTSPPYAQEMCRYNADGYGFVANTTAVLKALG
;
A
#
# COMPACT_ATOMS: atom_id res chain seq x y z
N MET A 1 -50.77 -62.39 7.07
CA MET A 1 -49.45 -61.72 7.12
C MET A 1 -49.28 -61.04 5.77
N GLY A 2 -49.37 -59.75 5.53
CA GLY A 2 -49.37 -58.52 6.33
C GLY A 2 -49.28 -57.41 5.27
N VAL A 3 -50.31 -56.57 5.17
CA VAL A 3 -50.56 -55.61 4.08
C VAL A 3 -50.01 -54.23 4.44
N VAL A 4 -49.39 -53.58 3.45
CA VAL A 4 -49.25 -52.13 3.19
C VAL A 4 -49.80 -51.18 4.26
N LYS A 5 -48.94 -50.29 4.79
CA LYS A 5 -49.32 -48.92 5.19
C LYS A 5 -48.19 -47.92 4.94
N LEU A 6 -48.53 -46.93 4.13
CA LEU A 6 -47.87 -45.64 3.94
C LEU A 6 -48.16 -44.71 5.16
N LEU A 7 -47.32 -43.67 5.30
CA LEU A 7 -47.52 -42.37 5.97
C LEU A 7 -46.91 -42.13 7.39
N VAL A 8 -46.27 -40.95 7.45
CA VAL A 8 -45.83 -40.13 8.61
C VAL A 8 -44.55 -40.67 9.30
N SER A 9 -43.38 -40.02 9.30
CA SER A 9 -43.11 -38.61 9.55
C SER A 9 -41.87 -38.11 8.80
N ALA A 10 -42.03 -37.02 8.07
CA ALA A 10 -40.94 -36.08 7.82
C ALA A 10 -40.55 -35.37 9.13
N LEU A 11 -39.35 -34.76 9.13
CA LEU A 11 -38.69 -34.04 10.22
C LEU A 11 -37.96 -34.89 11.27
N ILE A 12 -36.70 -35.26 10.99
CA ILE A 12 -35.63 -35.17 12.00
C ILE A 12 -34.35 -34.67 11.31
N ALA A 13 -33.95 -33.47 11.72
CA ALA A 13 -32.60 -32.89 11.68
C ALA A 13 -31.96 -32.59 10.32
N SER A 14 -32.59 -31.69 9.56
CA SER A 14 -31.83 -30.56 9.05
C SER A 14 -31.24 -29.80 10.24
N SER A 15 -29.97 -30.05 10.57
CA SER A 15 -29.16 -29.08 11.30
C SER A 15 -28.86 -27.91 10.37
N LEU A 16 -29.93 -27.24 9.93
CA LEU A 16 -29.87 -25.83 9.62
C LEU A 16 -29.33 -25.18 10.88
N CYS A 17 -28.17 -24.54 10.76
CA CYS A 17 -27.72 -23.54 11.72
C CYS A 17 -28.88 -22.56 11.93
N SER A 18 -29.72 -22.84 12.93
CA SER A 18 -30.63 -21.86 13.48
C SER A 18 -29.72 -20.84 14.15
N ALA A 19 -29.39 -19.79 13.40
CA ALA A 19 -28.89 -18.56 13.97
C ALA A 19 -29.95 -18.11 14.97
N ASN A 20 -29.73 -18.47 16.24
CA ASN A 20 -30.58 -18.05 17.33
C ASN A 20 -30.50 -16.52 17.38
N PRO A 21 -31.61 -15.76 17.48
CA PRO A 21 -31.57 -14.29 17.48
C PRO A 21 -30.65 -13.71 18.56
N HIS A 22 -30.46 -14.42 19.67
CA HIS A 22 -29.52 -14.04 20.74
C HIS A 22 -28.04 -14.06 20.34
N ALA A 23 -27.64 -14.86 19.34
CA ALA A 23 -26.25 -14.87 18.84
C ALA A 23 -25.99 -13.77 17.79
N LEU A 24 -27.03 -13.06 17.37
CA LEU A 24 -26.93 -11.92 16.45
C LEU A 24 -26.71 -10.60 17.20
N GLU A 25 -27.20 -10.46 18.44
CA GLU A 25 -26.94 -9.28 19.29
C GLU A 25 -25.44 -9.12 19.63
N GLU A 26 -24.68 -10.20 19.80
CA GLU A 26 -23.22 -10.11 20.05
C GLU A 26 -22.38 -9.74 18.82
N ARG A 27 -22.92 -9.87 17.60
CA ARG A 27 -22.17 -9.58 16.35
C ARG A 27 -22.32 -8.14 15.86
N GLN A 28 -23.06 -7.33 16.60
CA GLN A 28 -23.45 -5.97 16.27
C GLN A 28 -22.87 -4.94 17.24
N VAL A 29 -21.63 -5.14 17.70
CA VAL A 29 -20.84 -4.06 18.30
C VAL A 29 -20.34 -3.17 17.15
N TYR A 30 -21.27 -2.39 16.62
CA TYR A 30 -21.12 -1.48 15.50
C TYR A 30 -20.06 -0.41 15.80
N ALA A 31 -19.46 0.11 14.72
CA ALA A 31 -18.47 1.17 14.73
C ALA A 31 -18.74 2.21 15.83
N LEU A 32 -17.75 2.42 16.71
CA LEU A 32 -17.88 3.26 17.91
C LEU A 32 -18.55 4.61 17.65
N VAL A 33 -19.85 4.68 17.92
CA VAL A 33 -20.54 5.80 18.54
C VAL A 33 -21.58 5.19 19.48
N GLY A 34 -21.59 5.63 20.73
CA GLY A 34 -22.22 4.93 21.83
C GLY A 34 -23.72 4.69 21.72
N ASP A 35 -24.10 3.42 21.85
CA ASP A 35 -25.36 2.95 22.43
C ASP A 35 -25.24 1.54 23.05
N GLY A 36 -24.02 1.06 23.38
CA GLY A 36 -23.83 -0.30 23.90
C GLY A 36 -22.66 -0.57 24.85
N PHE A 37 -21.94 0.47 25.31
CA PHE A 37 -20.86 0.29 26.31
C PHE A 37 -21.18 1.04 27.60
N GLU A 38 -21.33 0.31 28.71
CA GLU A 38 -21.50 0.90 30.04
C GLU A 38 -20.20 1.58 30.56
N GLN A 39 -19.05 1.33 29.90
CA GLN A 39 -17.73 1.84 30.31
C GLN A 39 -16.92 2.38 29.14
N ALA A 40 -16.19 3.47 29.38
CA ALA A 40 -15.26 4.04 28.41
C ALA A 40 -14.13 3.06 28.04
N THR A 41 -13.80 2.94 26.76
CA THR A 41 -12.73 2.07 26.24
C THR A 41 -11.64 2.88 25.54
N THR A 42 -10.41 2.38 25.58
CA THR A 42 -9.28 2.91 24.80
C THR A 42 -9.14 2.25 23.42
N THR A 43 -10.09 1.38 23.07
CA THR A 43 -10.18 0.76 21.74
C THR A 43 -10.96 1.67 20.81
N LEU A 44 -10.40 1.99 19.64
CA LEU A 44 -10.98 2.84 18.60
C LEU A 44 -11.22 2.01 17.34
N GLY A 45 -12.48 1.72 17.01
CA GLY A 45 -12.88 0.99 15.81
C GLY A 45 -13.92 -0.09 16.08
N SER A 46 -14.05 -1.03 15.14
CA SER A 46 -14.89 -2.22 15.26
C SER A 46 -14.05 -3.45 15.57
N TYR A 47 -14.67 -4.59 15.93
CA TYR A 47 -13.96 -5.86 16.11
C TYR A 47 -13.04 -6.23 14.92
N TYR A 48 -13.43 -5.89 13.69
CA TYR A 48 -12.68 -6.21 12.49
C TYR A 48 -11.53 -5.25 12.21
N ASN A 49 -11.64 -4.01 12.66
CA ASN A 49 -10.68 -2.96 12.38
C ASN A 49 -10.66 -1.95 13.54
N TYR A 50 -9.62 -2.00 14.36
CA TYR A 50 -9.47 -1.14 15.52
C TYR A 50 -8.00 -0.89 15.88
N TRP A 51 -7.78 0.20 16.64
CA TRP A 51 -6.54 0.47 17.37
C TRP A 51 -6.82 0.45 18.88
N LYS A 52 -5.84 0.04 19.68
CA LYS A 52 -5.92 0.19 21.16
C LYS A 52 -4.88 1.17 21.64
N LYS A 53 -5.29 2.23 22.33
CA LYS A 53 -4.33 3.12 23.01
C LYS A 53 -3.89 2.47 24.32
N LEU A 54 -2.60 2.15 24.41
CA LEU A 54 -1.98 1.55 25.59
C LEU A 54 -1.70 2.62 26.67
N PRO A 55 -1.53 2.23 27.95
CA PRO A 55 -1.27 3.19 29.04
C PRO A 55 -0.04 4.08 28.85
N ASN A 56 0.97 3.61 28.11
CA ASN A 56 2.18 4.35 27.77
C ASN A 56 1.99 5.31 26.57
N GLY A 57 0.79 5.39 25.99
CA GLY A 57 0.46 6.23 24.84
C GLY A 57 0.68 5.57 23.47
N THR A 58 1.30 4.40 23.39
CA THR A 58 1.47 3.65 22.12
C THR A 58 0.12 3.18 21.58
N PHE A 59 -0.08 3.31 20.27
CA PHE A 59 -1.23 2.71 19.59
C PHE A 59 -0.90 1.29 19.15
N ASP A 60 -1.62 0.31 19.68
CA ASP A 60 -1.53 -1.09 19.26
C ASP A 60 -2.44 -1.32 18.04
N LEU A 61 -1.81 -1.61 16.91
CA LEU A 61 -2.43 -1.85 15.61
C LEU A 61 -2.50 -3.35 15.29
N THR A 62 -2.03 -4.21 16.19
CA THR A 62 -1.89 -5.66 15.92
C THR A 62 -3.22 -6.36 15.74
N ARG A 63 -4.31 -5.79 16.26
CA ARG A 63 -5.65 -6.41 16.31
C ARG A 63 -5.61 -7.81 16.96
N SER A 64 -4.84 -7.94 18.04
CA SER A 64 -4.56 -9.21 18.72
C SER A 64 -5.79 -10.00 19.20
N ASP A 65 -6.93 -9.33 19.41
CA ASP A 65 -8.17 -10.01 19.80
C ASP A 65 -8.79 -10.81 18.66
N ARG A 66 -8.51 -10.43 17.40
CA ARG A 66 -9.07 -11.06 16.20
C ARG A 66 -8.11 -12.08 15.59
N SER A 67 -6.81 -11.76 15.56
CA SER A 67 -5.81 -12.56 14.85
C SER A 67 -4.58 -12.79 15.73
N PRO A 68 -3.96 -13.99 15.68
CA PRO A 68 -2.72 -14.25 16.40
C PRO A 68 -1.63 -13.24 16.06
N VAL A 69 -0.78 -12.97 17.05
CA VAL A 69 0.41 -12.13 16.92
C VAL A 69 1.66 -12.99 17.00
N THR A 70 2.72 -12.60 16.30
CA THR A 70 4.00 -13.31 16.31
C THR A 70 4.95 -12.66 17.31
N THR A 71 5.91 -11.87 16.84
CA THR A 71 6.77 -11.00 17.63
C THR A 71 6.49 -9.55 17.23
N PRO A 72 5.44 -8.91 17.81
CA PRO A 72 5.10 -7.53 17.52
C PRO A 72 6.28 -6.57 17.70
N LYS A 73 6.32 -5.53 16.87
CA LYS A 73 7.36 -4.50 16.89
C LYS A 73 6.77 -3.19 17.34
N VAL A 74 7.43 -2.53 18.29
CA VAL A 74 7.08 -1.17 18.72
C VAL A 74 7.98 -0.19 17.96
N LEU A 75 7.37 0.72 17.21
CA LEU A 75 8.07 1.64 16.32
C LEU A 75 7.77 3.10 16.72
N PRO A 76 8.80 3.97 16.74
CA PRO A 76 8.61 5.40 16.96
C PRO A 76 8.06 6.06 15.69
N MET A 77 7.13 7.00 15.87
CA MET A 77 6.56 7.83 14.82
C MET A 77 6.91 9.30 15.10
N MET A 78 6.78 10.15 14.08
CA MET A 78 7.20 11.55 14.08
C MET A 78 6.08 12.57 14.24
N GLY A 79 4.83 12.12 14.23
CA GLY A 79 3.66 12.98 14.32
C GLY A 79 3.02 12.98 15.72
N ASP A 80 1.78 13.45 15.79
CA ASP A 80 1.01 13.55 17.04
C ASP A 80 0.86 12.21 17.76
N ARG A 81 0.79 11.12 16.99
CA ARG A 81 0.78 9.75 17.51
C ARG A 81 2.20 9.20 17.52
N SER A 82 2.92 9.39 18.62
CA SER A 82 4.37 9.20 18.72
C SER A 82 4.89 7.76 18.65
N SER A 83 4.04 6.73 18.77
CA SER A 83 4.48 5.33 18.64
C SER A 83 3.34 4.38 18.28
N ILE A 84 3.70 3.34 17.54
CA ILE A 84 2.79 2.25 17.15
C ILE A 84 3.37 0.89 17.52
N LYS A 85 2.51 -0.08 17.77
CA LYS A 85 2.86 -1.50 17.87
C LYS A 85 2.21 -2.23 16.71
N ILE A 86 3.04 -2.86 15.88
CA ILE A 86 2.63 -3.53 14.65
C ILE A 86 2.87 -5.04 14.73
N GLU A 87 2.12 -5.79 13.92
CA GLU A 87 2.35 -7.20 13.68
C GLU A 87 3.11 -7.37 12.35
N PRO A 88 4.35 -7.90 12.34
CA PRO A 88 5.15 -8.01 11.13
C PRO A 88 4.49 -8.79 9.99
N ASN A 89 3.82 -9.91 10.26
CA ASN A 89 3.24 -10.73 9.18
C ASN A 89 2.03 -10.07 8.47
N ARG A 90 1.45 -9.02 9.07
CA ARG A 90 0.37 -8.19 8.50
C ARG A 90 0.84 -6.79 8.13
N THR A 91 2.15 -6.58 8.03
CA THR A 91 2.77 -5.29 7.69
C THR A 91 3.48 -5.37 6.34
N GLY A 92 3.31 -4.33 5.51
CA GLY A 92 3.99 -4.20 4.22
C GLY A 92 4.68 -2.85 4.02
N LEU A 93 5.81 -2.86 3.31
CA LEU A 93 6.45 -1.66 2.75
C LEU A 93 6.00 -1.49 1.30
N VAL A 94 5.27 -0.43 1.00
CA VAL A 94 4.76 -0.07 -0.32
C VAL A 94 5.74 0.92 -0.96
N ILE A 95 6.41 0.49 -2.03
CA ILE A 95 7.38 1.30 -2.79
C ILE A 95 6.73 1.70 -4.11
N ILE A 96 6.50 2.99 -4.29
CA ILE A 96 5.69 3.52 -5.38
C ILE A 96 6.57 4.20 -6.43
N ASP A 97 6.47 3.73 -7.66
CA ASP A 97 7.02 4.34 -8.88
C ASP A 97 8.48 4.81 -8.80
N MET A 98 9.34 4.14 -8.03
CA MET A 98 10.79 4.40 -8.03
C MET A 98 11.44 3.86 -9.31
N GLN A 99 10.91 4.26 -10.47
CA GLN A 99 11.21 3.74 -11.81
C GLN A 99 12.18 4.66 -12.57
N ASN A 100 12.85 4.09 -13.58
CA ASN A 100 13.79 4.81 -14.44
C ASN A 100 13.20 6.09 -15.03
N TYR A 101 11.95 6.08 -15.49
CA TYR A 101 11.29 7.28 -16.01
C TYR A 101 11.34 8.46 -15.03
N PHE A 102 11.04 8.22 -13.75
CA PHE A 102 10.92 9.26 -12.73
C PHE A 102 12.26 9.65 -12.09
N LEU A 103 13.27 8.77 -12.16
CA LEU A 103 14.51 8.95 -11.38
C LEU A 103 15.77 9.06 -12.25
N HIS A 104 15.80 8.52 -13.46
CA HIS A 104 16.99 8.55 -14.29
C HIS A 104 17.36 10.00 -14.64
N PRO A 105 18.62 10.45 -14.46
CA PRO A 105 19.01 11.85 -14.67
C PRO A 105 18.67 12.43 -16.04
N ASP A 106 18.75 11.62 -17.10
CA ASP A 106 18.47 12.08 -18.47
C ASP A 106 16.97 12.22 -18.75
N LEU A 107 16.11 11.46 -18.05
CA LEU A 107 14.66 11.53 -18.21
C LEU A 107 14.01 12.51 -17.22
N SER A 108 14.55 12.57 -16.00
CA SER A 108 14.05 13.35 -14.88
C SER A 108 15.19 14.08 -14.15
N PRO A 109 15.83 15.09 -14.77
CA PRO A 109 16.99 15.77 -14.21
C PRO A 109 16.68 16.45 -12.86
N GLY A 110 15.45 16.93 -12.67
CA GLY A 110 14.98 17.55 -11.43
C GLY A 110 14.82 16.62 -10.23
N ALA A 111 14.76 15.29 -10.43
CA ALA A 111 14.45 14.31 -9.39
C ALA A 111 15.61 13.99 -8.42
N LYS A 112 16.37 15.01 -8.00
CA LYS A 112 17.53 14.87 -7.11
C LYS A 112 17.14 14.27 -5.75
N ASN A 113 16.04 14.74 -5.16
CA ASN A 113 15.55 14.23 -3.89
C ASN A 113 15.04 12.79 -4.02
N GLY A 114 14.33 12.47 -5.11
CA GLY A 114 13.92 11.08 -5.41
C GLY A 114 15.10 10.13 -5.52
N ARG A 115 16.18 10.53 -6.20
CA ARG A 115 17.43 9.76 -6.22
C ARG A 115 18.08 9.66 -4.83
N GLY A 116 18.02 10.73 -4.03
CA GLY A 116 18.49 10.73 -2.64
C GLY A 116 17.74 9.74 -1.73
N ALA A 117 16.46 9.47 -2.01
CA ALA A 117 15.64 8.51 -1.28
C ALA A 117 15.95 7.03 -1.61
N VAL A 118 16.75 6.74 -2.65
CA VAL A 118 17.08 5.35 -3.04
C VAL A 118 17.77 4.61 -1.90
N GLN A 119 18.83 5.18 -1.31
CA GLN A 119 19.59 4.46 -0.26
C GLN A 119 18.78 4.24 1.03
N PRO A 120 18.03 5.23 1.55
CA PRO A 120 17.10 4.97 2.66
C PRO A 120 16.03 3.91 2.32
N THR A 121 15.53 3.89 1.08
CA THR A 121 14.59 2.86 0.60
C THR A 121 15.22 1.46 0.62
N VAL A 122 16.46 1.31 0.14
CA VAL A 122 17.25 0.06 0.21
C VAL A 122 17.35 -0.43 1.65
N ASN A 123 17.63 0.48 2.59
CA ASN A 123 17.76 0.12 4.01
C ASN A 123 16.42 -0.37 4.57
N MET A 124 15.30 0.28 4.21
CA MET A 124 13.95 -0.15 4.58
C MET A 124 13.59 -1.52 4.01
N ILE A 125 13.87 -1.78 2.73
CA ILE A 125 13.66 -3.09 2.10
C ILE A 125 14.37 -4.18 2.90
N ASN A 126 15.65 -3.99 3.21
CA ASN A 126 16.44 -4.97 3.98
C ASN A 126 15.88 -5.17 5.39
N GLY A 127 15.55 -4.08 6.09
CA GLY A 127 14.98 -4.13 7.44
C GLY A 127 13.62 -4.84 7.48
N PHE A 128 12.78 -4.62 6.48
CA PHE A 128 11.46 -5.25 6.37
C PHE A 128 11.59 -6.74 6.07
N ARG A 129 12.39 -7.12 5.06
CA ARG A 129 12.66 -8.51 4.71
C ARG A 129 13.25 -9.30 5.87
N LYS A 130 14.22 -8.74 6.60
CA LYS A 130 14.84 -9.35 7.79
C LYS A 130 13.81 -9.73 8.86
N HIS A 131 12.71 -9.00 8.93
CA HIS A 131 11.62 -9.22 9.88
C HIS A 131 10.40 -9.92 9.30
N GLY A 132 10.52 -10.50 8.09
CA GLY A 132 9.44 -11.22 7.41
C GLY A 132 8.30 -10.34 6.92
N MET A 133 8.44 -9.01 6.97
CA MET A 133 7.47 -8.06 6.41
C MET A 133 7.60 -8.04 4.89
N LYS A 134 6.46 -7.89 4.20
CA LYS A 134 6.42 -7.92 2.74
C LYS A 134 6.85 -6.59 2.14
N VAL A 135 7.53 -6.66 1.00
CA VAL A 135 7.85 -5.47 0.18
C VAL A 135 6.98 -5.50 -1.07
N LEU A 136 6.27 -4.41 -1.33
CA LEU A 136 5.17 -4.33 -2.28
C LEU A 136 5.52 -3.23 -3.29
N TRP A 137 5.99 -3.62 -4.46
CA TRP A 137 6.35 -2.71 -5.55
C TRP A 137 5.08 -2.34 -6.30
N VAL A 138 4.73 -1.05 -6.30
CA VAL A 138 3.50 -0.54 -6.91
C VAL A 138 3.90 0.48 -7.96
N ASN A 139 4.04 0.01 -9.19
CA ASN A 139 4.70 0.74 -10.27
C ASN A 139 3.74 1.01 -11.42
N TRP A 140 3.93 2.10 -12.15
CA TRP A 140 3.31 2.25 -13.46
C TRP A 140 3.71 1.10 -14.37
N GLY A 141 2.74 0.48 -15.03
CA GLY A 141 2.99 -0.59 -15.97
C GLY A 141 1.77 -0.84 -16.83
N LEU A 142 1.60 0.02 -17.83
CA LEU A 142 0.42 0.09 -18.67
C LEU A 142 0.37 -1.04 -19.70
N THR A 143 -0.85 -1.43 -20.03
CA THR A 143 -1.19 -2.27 -21.17
C THR A 143 -1.89 -1.44 -22.25
N GLU A 144 -2.03 -1.98 -23.46
CA GLU A 144 -2.79 -1.32 -24.52
C GLU A 144 -4.23 -0.99 -24.10
N TYR A 145 -4.85 -1.87 -23.31
CA TYR A 145 -6.20 -1.66 -22.81
C TYR A 145 -6.28 -0.47 -21.87
N ASP A 146 -5.26 -0.25 -21.04
CA ASP A 146 -5.23 0.89 -20.12
C ASP A 146 -5.25 2.22 -20.89
N LEU A 147 -4.53 2.30 -22.02
CA LEU A 147 -4.47 3.50 -22.86
C LEU A 147 -5.84 3.93 -23.39
N LEU A 148 -6.80 3.01 -23.52
CA LEU A 148 -8.18 3.30 -23.95
C LEU A 148 -8.96 4.07 -22.89
N THR A 149 -8.61 3.91 -21.62
CA THR A 149 -9.41 4.42 -20.49
C THR A 149 -8.72 5.51 -19.68
N ILE A 150 -7.43 5.78 -19.94
CA ILE A 150 -6.72 6.88 -19.28
C ILE A 150 -7.38 8.22 -19.63
N PRO A 151 -7.74 9.04 -18.62
CA PRO A 151 -8.36 10.34 -18.84
C PRO A 151 -7.48 11.28 -19.70
N PRO A 152 -8.08 12.16 -20.53
CA PRO A 152 -7.32 13.11 -21.34
C PRO A 152 -6.38 14.01 -20.53
N ALA A 153 -6.79 14.46 -19.33
CA ALA A 153 -5.94 15.26 -18.46
C ALA A 153 -4.65 14.55 -18.03
N PHE A 154 -4.71 13.23 -17.81
CA PHE A 154 -3.51 12.43 -17.56
C PHE A 154 -2.64 12.32 -18.80
N LYS A 155 -3.24 12.09 -19.97
CA LYS A 155 -2.47 12.07 -21.23
C LYS A 155 -1.76 13.41 -21.47
N SER A 156 -2.45 14.52 -21.27
CA SER A 156 -1.88 15.87 -21.35
C SER A 156 -0.72 16.04 -20.36
N GLY A 157 -0.88 15.68 -19.09
CA GLY A 157 0.18 15.78 -18.08
C GLY A 157 1.44 14.96 -18.37
N PHE A 158 1.32 13.88 -19.15
CA PHE A 158 2.44 13.03 -19.57
C PHE A 158 2.88 13.28 -21.03
N SER A 159 2.43 14.38 -21.65
CA SER A 159 2.83 14.76 -23.01
C SER A 159 4.09 15.63 -23.08
N GLY A 160 4.71 15.93 -21.93
CA GLY A 160 5.80 16.91 -21.88
C GLY A 160 5.38 18.33 -22.28
N GLY A 161 4.07 18.63 -22.28
CA GLY A 161 3.50 19.93 -22.66
C GLY A 161 3.20 20.08 -24.15
N SER A 162 3.40 19.06 -24.98
CA SER A 162 3.01 19.13 -26.40
C SER A 162 1.52 18.94 -26.62
N ASP A 163 0.82 18.29 -25.67
CA ASP A 163 -0.58 17.87 -25.78
C ASP A 163 -0.89 17.04 -27.04
N LEU A 164 0.13 16.42 -27.64
CA LEU A 164 -0.01 15.56 -28.80
C LEU A 164 -0.30 14.12 -28.37
N ALA A 165 -1.30 13.51 -29.02
CA ALA A 165 -1.77 12.16 -28.67
C ALA A 165 -0.72 11.06 -28.93
N ASN A 166 0.29 11.32 -29.77
CA ASN A 166 1.41 10.42 -30.07
C ASN A 166 2.66 10.71 -29.22
N GLU A 167 2.62 11.67 -28.30
CA GLU A 167 3.74 12.05 -27.43
C GLU A 167 3.42 11.88 -25.94
N THR A 168 2.47 10.99 -25.61
CA THR A 168 1.99 10.70 -24.25
C THR A 168 2.15 9.22 -23.92
N PHE A 169 1.50 8.71 -22.85
CA PHE A 169 1.52 7.30 -22.47
C PHE A 169 1.48 6.34 -23.66
N GLY A 170 2.42 5.40 -23.66
CA GLY A 170 2.57 4.43 -24.76
C GLY A 170 3.28 4.95 -26.02
N SER A 171 3.69 6.21 -26.08
CA SER A 171 4.60 6.72 -27.12
C SER A 171 5.98 6.09 -26.98
N ASP A 172 6.70 5.97 -28.10
CA ASP A 172 8.10 5.56 -28.07
C ASP A 172 8.98 6.71 -27.56
N MET A 173 9.79 6.43 -26.54
CA MET A 173 10.71 7.40 -25.95
C MET A 173 12.11 7.39 -26.60
N GLY A 174 12.36 6.48 -27.55
CA GLY A 174 13.63 6.37 -28.25
C GLY A 174 14.75 5.83 -27.35
N THR A 175 15.94 6.41 -27.49
CA THR A 175 17.17 5.89 -26.86
C THR A 175 17.89 6.94 -26.02
N ILE A 176 18.61 6.47 -25.00
CA ILE A 176 19.59 7.27 -24.25
C ILE A 176 20.97 6.59 -24.30
N LYS A 177 22.02 7.34 -23.97
CA LYS A 177 23.39 6.82 -23.89
C LYS A 177 23.89 6.87 -22.46
N GLU A 178 24.22 5.72 -21.89
CA GLU A 178 24.76 5.60 -20.55
C GLU A 178 26.01 4.71 -20.58
N ASN A 179 27.12 5.19 -20.01
CA ASN A 179 28.39 4.43 -19.93
C ASN A 179 28.86 3.83 -21.26
N GLY A 180 28.66 4.56 -22.37
CA GLY A 180 29.02 4.11 -23.71
C GLY A 180 28.08 3.07 -24.33
N THR A 181 27.00 2.72 -23.65
CA THR A 181 25.96 1.80 -24.13
C THR A 181 24.71 2.59 -24.53
N THR A 182 24.08 2.21 -25.64
CA THR A 182 22.76 2.73 -26.04
C THR A 182 21.68 1.90 -25.36
N ILE A 183 20.78 2.57 -24.65
CA ILE A 183 19.64 1.96 -23.97
C ILE A 183 18.38 2.33 -24.74
N GLU A 184 17.61 1.30 -25.12
CA GLU A 184 16.25 1.47 -25.61
C GLU A 184 15.34 1.81 -24.43
N VAL A 185 14.89 3.07 -24.35
CA VAL A 185 14.05 3.55 -23.24
C VAL A 185 12.68 2.85 -23.29
N GLY A 186 12.23 2.52 -24.50
CA GLY A 186 10.98 1.85 -24.77
C GLY A 186 9.77 2.77 -24.62
N ARG A 187 8.57 2.17 -24.69
CA ARG A 187 7.32 2.94 -24.68
C ARG A 187 7.00 3.50 -23.30
N LEU A 188 6.54 4.75 -23.25
CA LEU A 188 6.33 5.52 -22.02
C LEU A 188 5.39 4.79 -21.05
N LEU A 189 5.97 4.36 -19.92
CA LEU A 189 5.32 3.69 -18.78
C LEU A 189 4.53 2.42 -19.12
N MET A 190 4.82 1.81 -20.28
CA MET A 190 4.26 0.52 -20.69
C MET A 190 4.96 -0.62 -19.96
N ARG A 191 4.20 -1.67 -19.61
CA ARG A 191 4.77 -2.85 -18.96
C ARG A 191 5.88 -3.46 -19.81
N GLY A 192 7.03 -3.73 -19.18
CA GLY A 192 8.19 -4.35 -19.81
C GLY A 192 9.09 -3.37 -20.57
N SER A 193 8.79 -2.07 -20.57
CA SER A 193 9.76 -1.07 -21.04
C SER A 193 10.81 -0.78 -19.97
N TRP A 194 12.01 -0.43 -20.40
CA TRP A 194 13.10 -0.09 -19.48
C TRP A 194 12.74 1.10 -18.59
N ASN A 195 12.05 2.11 -19.13
CA ASN A 195 11.61 3.27 -18.35
C ASN A 195 10.61 2.91 -17.22
N ALA A 196 9.92 1.78 -17.34
CA ALA A 196 9.00 1.27 -16.33
C ALA A 196 9.65 0.31 -15.32
N GLU A 197 10.93 -0.03 -15.45
CA GLU A 197 11.64 -0.81 -14.42
C GLU A 197 12.12 0.08 -13.26
N PRO A 198 12.25 -0.48 -12.02
CA PRO A 198 12.81 0.26 -10.90
C PRO A 198 14.21 0.81 -11.21
N TYR A 199 14.55 1.94 -10.60
CA TYR A 199 15.80 2.64 -10.87
C TYR A 199 17.00 2.02 -10.16
N GLY A 200 18.06 1.74 -10.94
CA GLY A 200 19.36 1.30 -10.43
C GLY A 200 19.28 0.05 -9.56
N VAL A 201 19.87 0.11 -8.36
CA VAL A 201 19.93 -1.04 -7.42
C VAL A 201 18.54 -1.58 -7.04
N LEU A 202 17.49 -0.74 -7.12
CA LEU A 202 16.13 -1.17 -6.78
C LEU A 202 15.61 -2.23 -7.74
N GLU A 203 16.06 -2.25 -9.00
CA GLU A 203 15.67 -3.30 -9.96
C GLU A 203 16.20 -4.66 -9.50
N THR A 204 17.49 -4.71 -9.16
CA THR A 204 18.14 -5.92 -8.65
C THR A 204 17.44 -6.41 -7.39
N MET A 205 17.21 -5.51 -6.43
CA MET A 205 16.51 -5.86 -5.20
C MET A 205 15.10 -6.37 -5.46
N LYS A 206 14.31 -5.72 -6.33
CA LYS A 206 12.98 -6.18 -6.71
C LYS A 206 13.05 -7.60 -7.25
N ASN A 207 13.92 -7.87 -8.24
CA ASN A 207 14.05 -9.18 -8.87
C ASN A 207 14.43 -10.29 -7.87
N GLU A 208 15.40 -10.02 -7.00
CA GLU A 208 15.80 -10.96 -5.94
C GLU A 208 14.65 -11.23 -4.95
N GLY A 209 13.93 -10.19 -4.53
CA GLY A 209 12.82 -10.33 -3.59
C GLY A 209 11.62 -11.08 -4.17
N LEU A 210 11.33 -10.87 -5.46
CA LEU A 210 10.31 -11.62 -6.19
C LEU A 210 10.68 -13.10 -6.26
N ALA A 211 11.94 -13.41 -6.62
CA ALA A 211 12.44 -14.78 -6.66
C ALA A 211 12.41 -15.47 -5.28
N ALA A 212 12.64 -14.71 -4.21
CA ALA A 212 12.61 -15.20 -2.83
C ALA A 212 11.20 -15.25 -2.22
N GLY A 213 10.17 -14.71 -2.88
CA GLY A 213 8.81 -14.61 -2.33
C GLY A 213 8.65 -13.63 -1.17
N THR A 214 9.65 -12.78 -0.91
CA THR A 214 9.59 -11.70 0.08
C THR A 214 8.87 -10.47 -0.47
N ASP A 215 8.84 -10.34 -1.80
CA ASP A 215 8.32 -9.17 -2.49
C ASP A 215 7.22 -9.53 -3.48
N MET A 216 6.37 -8.55 -3.79
CA MET A 216 5.33 -8.65 -4.81
C MET A 216 5.37 -7.42 -5.72
N LEU A 217 5.06 -7.59 -7.01
CA LEU A 217 4.99 -6.52 -8.00
C LEU A 217 3.56 -6.34 -8.48
N PHE A 218 3.07 -5.11 -8.38
CA PHE A 218 1.76 -4.70 -8.87
C PHE A 218 1.92 -3.56 -9.85
N ASN A 219 1.48 -3.80 -11.09
CA ASN A 219 1.42 -2.75 -12.09
C ASN A 219 0.11 -1.98 -11.92
N LYS A 220 0.20 -0.67 -11.70
CA LYS A 220 -0.95 0.24 -11.67
C LYS A 220 -1.08 0.98 -12.99
N ASN A 221 -2.31 1.40 -13.25
CA ASN A 221 -2.73 2.12 -14.45
C ASN A 221 -3.37 3.48 -14.13
N ARG A 222 -3.29 3.92 -12.86
CA ARG A 222 -3.68 5.24 -12.36
C ARG A 222 -2.61 5.71 -11.36
N LEU A 223 -2.77 6.91 -10.80
CA LEU A 223 -1.88 7.41 -9.76
C LEU A 223 -1.86 6.50 -8.53
N SER A 224 -3.04 6.13 -8.04
CA SER A 224 -3.19 5.22 -6.91
C SER A 224 -3.10 3.75 -7.35
N GLY A 225 -2.34 2.94 -6.61
CA GLY A 225 -2.37 1.48 -6.74
C GLY A 225 -3.67 0.84 -6.25
N LEU A 226 -4.53 1.61 -5.57
CA LEU A 226 -5.77 1.16 -4.91
C LEU A 226 -7.02 1.87 -5.45
N TRP A 227 -6.91 2.52 -6.61
CA TRP A 227 -8.00 3.29 -7.19
C TRP A 227 -9.25 2.44 -7.45
N GLY A 228 -10.43 3.06 -7.35
CA GLY A 228 -11.70 2.39 -7.62
C GLY A 228 -12.06 1.29 -6.61
N PRO A 229 -13.03 0.42 -6.93
CA PRO A 229 -13.48 -0.63 -6.02
C PRO A 229 -12.40 -1.69 -5.76
N GLN A 230 -11.76 -2.18 -6.82
CA GLN A 230 -10.78 -3.28 -6.75
C GLN A 230 -9.64 -3.06 -7.74
N THR A 231 -8.42 -3.35 -7.28
CA THR A 231 -7.21 -3.45 -8.09
C THR A 231 -6.49 -4.76 -7.74
N PRO A 232 -5.58 -5.27 -8.59
CA PRO A 232 -4.79 -6.45 -8.24
C PRO A 232 -4.02 -6.29 -6.92
N PHE A 233 -3.50 -5.09 -6.66
CA PHE A 233 -2.85 -4.76 -5.39
C PHE A 233 -3.82 -4.85 -4.22
N GLY A 234 -5.00 -4.21 -4.33
CA GLY A 234 -6.01 -4.22 -3.28
C GLY A 234 -6.57 -5.61 -2.97
N ILE A 235 -6.79 -6.44 -4.00
CA ILE A 235 -7.22 -7.83 -3.83
C ILE A 235 -6.16 -8.63 -3.07
N TRP A 236 -4.90 -8.53 -3.48
CA TRP A 236 -3.82 -9.26 -2.84
C TRP A 236 -3.64 -8.86 -1.37
N LEU A 237 -3.71 -7.57 -1.06
CA LEU A 237 -3.65 -7.09 0.33
C LEU A 237 -4.76 -7.71 1.20
N GLN A 238 -5.99 -7.77 0.69
CA GLN A 238 -7.13 -8.36 1.40
C GLN A 238 -6.97 -9.87 1.60
N GLU A 239 -6.58 -10.59 0.53
CA GLU A 239 -6.38 -12.05 0.57
C GLU A 239 -5.25 -12.47 1.51
N ASN A 240 -4.26 -11.59 1.73
CA ASN A 240 -3.13 -11.84 2.62
C ASN A 240 -3.29 -11.17 4.00
N GLU A 241 -4.48 -10.62 4.30
CA GLU A 241 -4.83 -9.99 5.58
C GLU A 241 -3.85 -8.89 6.03
N LEU A 242 -3.27 -8.14 5.09
CA LEU A 242 -2.43 -6.99 5.42
C LEU A 242 -3.29 -5.93 6.12
N SER A 243 -2.75 -5.32 7.17
CA SER A 243 -3.45 -4.29 7.93
C SER A 243 -2.67 -2.99 8.04
N THR A 244 -1.33 -3.05 8.06
CA THR A 244 -0.47 -1.87 8.24
C THR A 244 0.46 -1.71 7.05
N LEU A 245 0.51 -0.51 6.48
CA LEU A 245 1.24 -0.21 5.25
C LEU A 245 2.13 1.02 5.40
N PHE A 246 3.41 0.87 5.10
CA PHE A 246 4.40 1.94 5.08
C PHE A 246 4.59 2.41 3.65
N PHE A 247 4.35 3.68 3.37
CA PHE A 247 4.37 4.24 2.02
C PHE A 247 5.64 5.06 1.79
N GLY A 248 6.31 4.77 0.69
CA GLY A 248 7.43 5.53 0.15
C GLY A 248 7.44 5.49 -1.37
N GLY A 249 8.26 6.33 -1.98
CA GLY A 249 8.44 6.40 -3.42
C GLY A 249 8.29 7.81 -3.98
N VAL A 250 7.91 7.89 -5.25
CA VAL A 250 7.69 9.14 -5.97
C VAL A 250 6.38 9.09 -6.78
N ASN A 251 5.72 10.20 -7.07
CA ASN A 251 5.89 11.49 -6.42
C ASN A 251 5.09 11.53 -5.11
N ALA A 252 5.67 12.13 -4.07
CA ALA A 252 5.09 12.27 -2.73
C ALA A 252 3.64 12.79 -2.76
N ASP A 253 3.40 13.84 -3.55
CA ASP A 253 2.13 14.56 -3.68
C ASP A 253 1.17 13.99 -4.73
N GLN A 254 1.58 12.93 -5.44
CA GLN A 254 0.78 12.32 -6.51
C GLN A 254 0.53 10.85 -6.22
N CYS A 255 1.39 9.95 -6.71
CA CYS A 255 1.19 8.51 -6.62
C CYS A 255 1.27 7.98 -5.19
N VAL A 256 2.21 8.50 -4.38
CA VAL A 256 2.34 8.14 -2.97
C VAL A 256 1.10 8.61 -2.20
N TRP A 257 0.77 9.91 -2.30
CA TRP A 257 -0.39 10.49 -1.63
C TRP A 257 -1.70 9.81 -2.04
N SER A 258 -1.95 9.63 -3.33
CA SER A 258 -3.20 9.02 -3.81
C SER A 258 -3.35 7.58 -3.33
N THR A 259 -2.28 6.79 -3.36
CA THR A 259 -2.33 5.39 -2.87
C THR A 259 -2.54 5.36 -1.35
N LEU A 260 -1.89 6.25 -0.61
CA LEU A 260 -2.08 6.37 0.84
C LEU A 260 -3.52 6.75 1.20
N VAL A 261 -4.10 7.73 0.51
CA VAL A 261 -5.48 8.18 0.75
C VAL A 261 -6.48 7.07 0.45
N ASP A 262 -6.33 6.36 -0.68
CA ASP A 262 -7.19 5.21 -0.98
C ASP A 262 -7.00 4.07 0.02
N ALA A 263 -5.78 3.82 0.51
CA ALA A 263 -5.53 2.85 1.57
C ALA A 263 -6.25 3.24 2.88
N TYR A 264 -6.15 4.50 3.27
CA TYR A 264 -6.86 5.04 4.43
C TYR A 264 -8.38 4.87 4.31
N PHE A 265 -8.97 5.24 3.16
CA PHE A 265 -10.41 5.06 2.93
C PHE A 265 -10.84 3.59 2.90
N LYS A 266 -9.95 2.68 2.52
CA LYS A 266 -10.17 1.23 2.58
C LYS A 266 -9.90 0.64 3.97
N GLY A 267 -9.49 1.44 4.95
CA GLY A 267 -9.34 1.06 6.35
C GLY A 267 -7.99 0.46 6.73
N TYR A 268 -6.95 0.59 5.89
CA TYR A 268 -5.59 0.21 6.27
C TYR A 268 -4.98 1.23 7.25
N ASP A 269 -4.08 0.77 8.11
CA ASP A 269 -3.25 1.66 8.92
C ASP A 269 -2.14 2.20 8.04
N VAL A 270 -2.18 3.50 7.75
CA VAL A 270 -1.25 4.12 6.83
C VAL A 270 -0.11 4.81 7.57
N VAL A 271 1.12 4.53 7.14
CA VAL A 271 2.33 5.18 7.65
C VAL A 271 3.04 5.86 6.47
N TYR A 272 3.07 7.18 6.45
CA TYR A 272 3.82 7.95 5.47
C TYR A 272 5.29 8.03 5.90
N VAL A 273 6.22 7.49 5.10
CA VAL A 273 7.65 7.50 5.43
C VAL A 273 8.31 8.68 4.72
N ASP A 274 8.57 9.74 5.49
CA ASP A 274 8.85 11.10 5.02
C ASP A 274 10.11 11.18 4.14
N ASP A 275 11.20 10.55 4.57
CA ASP A 275 12.50 10.61 3.92
C ASP A 275 12.62 9.71 2.68
N ILE A 276 11.67 8.80 2.46
CA ILE A 276 11.58 8.02 1.21
C ILE A 276 10.40 8.43 0.33
N SER A 277 9.64 9.45 0.71
CA SER A 277 8.52 9.97 -0.08
C SER A 277 8.91 11.32 -0.66
N GLN A 278 9.31 11.36 -1.93
CA GLN A 278 9.92 12.56 -2.54
C GLN A 278 9.17 13.03 -3.78
N THR A 279 9.31 14.31 -4.13
CA THR A 279 8.69 14.89 -5.33
C THR A 279 9.57 15.97 -5.94
N THR A 280 9.31 16.26 -7.22
CA THR A 280 9.84 17.44 -7.93
C THR A 280 8.89 18.64 -7.87
N SER A 281 7.69 18.47 -7.32
CA SER A 281 6.76 19.55 -7.06
C SER A 281 7.34 20.57 -6.06
N PRO A 282 6.80 21.80 -6.02
CA PRO A 282 7.18 22.77 -5.00
C PRO A 282 7.00 22.22 -3.56
N PRO A 283 7.83 22.67 -2.59
CA PRO A 283 7.85 22.09 -1.25
C PRO A 283 6.49 22.03 -0.54
N TYR A 284 5.63 23.04 -0.75
CA TYR A 284 4.30 23.10 -0.13
C TYR A 284 3.40 21.91 -0.50
N ALA A 285 3.64 21.26 -1.66
CA ALA A 285 2.87 20.09 -2.06
C ALA A 285 3.19 18.89 -1.16
N GLN A 286 4.48 18.67 -0.87
CA GLN A 286 4.94 17.63 0.05
C GLN A 286 4.56 17.94 1.50
N GLU A 287 4.65 19.21 1.93
CA GLU A 287 4.24 19.65 3.27
C GLU A 287 2.76 19.36 3.53
N MET A 288 1.88 19.62 2.56
CA MET A 288 0.46 19.30 2.64
C MET A 288 0.22 17.79 2.84
N CYS A 289 0.91 16.95 2.05
CA CYS A 289 0.80 15.50 2.17
C CYS A 289 1.27 15.02 3.54
N ARG A 290 2.41 15.52 4.02
CA ARG A 290 2.94 15.19 5.34
C ARG A 290 1.99 15.61 6.47
N TYR A 291 1.44 16.82 6.39
CA TYR A 291 0.48 17.34 7.37
C TYR A 291 -0.77 16.45 7.45
N ASN A 292 -1.39 16.14 6.32
CA ASN A 292 -2.62 15.34 6.31
C ASN A 292 -2.35 13.86 6.62
N ALA A 293 -1.18 13.32 6.26
CA ALA A 293 -0.80 11.95 6.61
C ALA A 293 -0.79 11.71 8.13
N ASP A 294 -0.34 12.69 8.91
CA ASP A 294 -0.38 12.58 10.38
C ASP A 294 -1.82 12.54 10.91
N GLY A 295 -2.74 13.29 10.28
CA GLY A 295 -4.16 13.22 10.59
C GLY A 295 -4.77 11.85 10.30
N TYR A 296 -4.46 11.27 9.13
CA TYR A 296 -5.05 10.01 8.63
C TYR A 296 -4.45 8.77 9.26
N GLY A 297 -3.19 8.82 9.68
CA GLY A 297 -2.48 7.68 10.22
C GLY A 297 -1.25 8.09 11.01
N PHE A 298 -0.07 7.85 10.44
CA PHE A 298 1.19 8.10 11.11
C PHE A 298 2.24 8.62 10.12
N VAL A 299 3.20 9.38 10.64
CA VAL A 299 4.39 9.80 9.90
C VAL A 299 5.62 9.14 10.51
N ALA A 300 6.53 8.62 9.69
CA ALA A 300 7.75 7.97 10.12
C ALA A 300 8.97 8.47 9.32
N ASN A 301 10.15 8.13 9.81
CA ASN A 301 11.41 8.26 9.07
C ASN A 301 12.19 6.95 9.16
N THR A 302 12.90 6.59 8.09
CA THR A 302 13.60 5.31 7.96
C THR A 302 14.58 5.06 9.12
N THR A 303 15.33 6.07 9.56
CA THR A 303 16.37 5.92 10.59
C THR A 303 15.77 5.45 11.92
N ALA A 304 14.67 6.06 12.34
CA ALA A 304 14.03 5.75 13.61
C ALA A 304 13.35 4.36 13.57
N VAL A 305 12.68 4.05 12.46
CA VAL A 305 12.04 2.74 12.25
C VAL A 305 13.07 1.62 12.24
N LEU A 306 14.14 1.74 11.45
CA LEU A 306 15.18 0.72 11.34
C LEU A 306 15.93 0.49 12.66
N LYS A 307 16.22 1.57 13.40
CA LYS A 307 16.82 1.45 14.73
C LYS A 307 15.94 0.65 15.70
N ALA A 308 14.63 0.83 15.64
CA ALA A 308 13.67 0.13 16.50
C ALA A 308 13.44 -1.33 16.06
N LEU A 309 13.58 -1.63 14.77
CA LEU A 309 13.50 -3.00 14.25
C LEU A 309 14.72 -3.84 14.67
N GLY A 310 15.91 -3.24 14.72
CA GLY A 310 17.19 -3.89 15.08
C GLY A 310 17.78 -4.74 13.97
#